data_AF-A0A8D1VW12-F1
#
_entry.id   AF-A0A8D1VW12-F1
#
_cell.length_a   1.000
_cell.length_b   1.000
_cell.length_c   1.000
_cell.angle_alpha   90.00
_cell.angle_beta   90.00
_cell.angle_gamma   90.00
#
_symmetry.space_group_name_H-M   'P 1'
#
loop_
_entity.id
_entity.type
_entity.pdbx_description
1 polymer ?
#
loop_
_entity_poly.entity_id
_entity_poly.type
_entity_poly.pdbx_seq_one_letter_code
_entity_poly.pdbx_strand_id
1 'polypeptide(L)'
;MPTLTTFIQHSIGSPSHSNQINKINKREEVKLSFYADDMILYTENPNDSAQKVLELINKFSKVAGYKIKIQKLVAFLCTNNEILEKEYKNIIPFKNHTPKIKYLEINLSEVKDLYAKNYKTLIKEIKEDSNKQKNIPCSWIGRINVVKLAIPPKAIYSFNAIPIK
;
A
#
# COMPACT_ATOMS: atom_id res chain seq x y z
N MET A 1 -6.05 -15.83 -3.42
CA MET A 1 -6.62 -14.65 -2.73
C MET A 1 -5.50 -13.84 -2.11
N PRO A 2 -5.48 -12.52 -2.30
CA PRO A 2 -5.16 -11.86 -3.56
C PRO A 2 -3.72 -11.28 -3.61
N THR A 3 -3.17 -11.19 -4.81
CA THR A 3 -1.81 -10.76 -5.14
C THR A 3 -1.66 -9.23 -5.10
N LEU A 4 -0.47 -8.76 -4.72
CA LEU A 4 -0.22 -7.38 -4.29
C LEU A 4 0.76 -6.71 -5.27
N THR A 5 0.29 -6.30 -6.45
CA THR A 5 1.17 -5.71 -7.48
C THR A 5 1.56 -4.26 -7.12
N THR A 6 2.76 -4.09 -6.57
CA THR A 6 3.28 -2.75 -6.25
C THR A 6 3.72 -2.05 -7.56
N PHE A 7 3.48 -0.74 -7.71
CA PHE A 7 3.90 0.03 -8.89
C PHE A 7 4.72 1.27 -8.46
N ILE A 8 6.00 1.08 -8.15
CA ILE A 8 6.89 2.21 -7.79
C ILE A 8 6.94 3.21 -8.97
N GLN A 9 6.54 4.46 -8.73
CA GLN A 9 6.42 5.49 -9.77
C GLN A 9 7.76 6.25 -9.93
N HIS A 10 7.78 7.05 -10.99
CA HIS A 10 8.35 8.39 -10.98
C HIS A 10 7.76 9.14 -12.18
N SER A 11 7.10 10.30 -12.01
CA SER A 11 6.86 11.30 -13.06
C SER A 11 6.53 12.67 -12.46
N ILE A 12 7.51 13.57 -12.53
CA ILE A 12 7.49 14.96 -12.05
C ILE A 12 6.18 15.69 -12.37
N GLY A 13 5.52 16.22 -11.33
CA GLY A 13 4.46 17.24 -11.40
C GLY A 13 3.22 16.92 -10.54
N SER A 14 3.04 17.64 -9.43
CA SER A 14 1.88 17.55 -8.50
C SER A 14 0.57 18.10 -9.12
N PRO A 15 -0.65 17.69 -8.68
CA PRO A 15 -1.17 18.04 -7.35
C PRO A 15 -1.87 16.90 -6.56
N SER A 16 -1.98 17.19 -5.27
CA SER A 16 -2.55 16.44 -4.14
C SER A 16 -4.08 16.21 -4.17
N HIS A 17 -4.51 14.96 -4.02
CA HIS A 17 -5.62 14.50 -3.17
C HIS A 17 -5.69 12.96 -3.23
N SER A 18 -5.70 12.29 -2.09
CA SER A 18 -5.82 10.81 -2.02
C SER A 18 -7.25 10.38 -2.35
N ASN A 19 -7.49 9.93 -3.57
CA ASN A 19 -8.78 9.37 -3.98
C ASN A 19 -8.60 7.86 -4.21
N GLN A 20 -9.17 7.03 -3.33
CA GLN A 20 -9.33 5.60 -3.62
C GLN A 20 -10.45 5.44 -4.66
N ILE A 21 -10.18 4.71 -5.74
CA ILE A 21 -11.18 4.43 -6.79
C ILE A 21 -11.36 2.91 -6.85
N ASN A 22 -12.53 2.43 -6.41
CA ASN A 22 -12.95 1.06 -6.59
C ASN A 22 -13.76 0.98 -7.88
N LYS A 23 -13.26 0.25 -8.90
CA LYS A 23 -14.03 0.00 -10.13
C LYS A 23 -14.54 -1.44 -10.11
N ILE A 24 -15.86 -1.59 -9.90
CA ILE A 24 -16.52 -2.89 -9.84
C ILE A 24 -16.88 -3.32 -11.26
N ASN A 25 -16.04 -4.17 -11.87
CA ASN A 25 -16.48 -5.05 -12.94
C ASN A 25 -16.75 -6.42 -12.31
N LYS A 26 -17.89 -7.03 -12.66
CA LYS A 26 -18.59 -8.14 -12.00
C LYS A 26 -17.81 -9.47 -11.79
N ARG A 27 -16.49 -9.52 -11.99
CA ARG A 27 -15.63 -10.72 -11.85
C ARG A 27 -14.23 -10.50 -11.26
N GLU A 28 -13.68 -9.29 -11.20
CA GLU A 28 -12.31 -9.04 -10.70
C GLU A 28 -12.29 -7.73 -9.92
N GLU A 29 -12.04 -7.79 -8.61
CA GLU A 29 -11.78 -6.59 -7.81
C GLU A 29 -10.33 -6.14 -7.99
N VAL A 30 -10.17 -4.89 -8.44
CA VAL A 30 -8.87 -4.23 -8.53
C VAL A 30 -8.95 -2.97 -7.68
N LYS A 31 -8.13 -2.92 -6.62
CA LYS A 31 -8.00 -1.72 -5.78
C LYS A 31 -6.76 -0.97 -6.21
N LEU A 32 -6.90 0.34 -6.44
CA LEU A 32 -5.81 1.24 -6.79
C LEU A 32 -5.61 2.27 -5.69
N SER A 33 -4.37 2.41 -5.24
CA SER A 33 -3.91 3.46 -4.34
C SER A 33 -2.80 4.26 -5.03
N PHE A 34 -2.80 5.57 -4.90
CA PHE A 34 -1.73 6.42 -5.42
C PHE A 34 -1.39 7.51 -4.41
N TYR A 35 -0.11 7.86 -4.32
CA TYR A 35 0.39 8.96 -3.52
C TYR A 35 1.53 9.64 -4.25
N ALA A 36 1.32 10.90 -4.68
CA ALA A 36 2.27 11.66 -5.46
C ALA A 36 2.85 10.85 -6.63
N ASP A 37 4.11 10.46 -6.49
CA ASP A 37 4.93 9.67 -7.38
C ASP A 37 5.09 8.22 -6.90
N ASP A 38 4.12 7.60 -6.22
CA ASP A 38 4.02 6.14 -6.01
C ASP A 38 2.60 5.59 -6.25
N MET A 39 2.47 4.54 -7.08
CA MET A 39 1.21 3.82 -7.32
C MET A 39 1.26 2.41 -6.74
N ILE A 40 0.15 1.91 -6.23
CA ILE A 40 0.01 0.52 -5.83
C ILE A 40 -1.31 -0.03 -6.34
N LEU A 41 -1.24 -1.24 -6.89
CA LEU A 41 -2.40 -1.95 -7.37
C LEU A 41 -2.55 -3.31 -6.67
N TYR A 42 -3.76 -3.62 -6.25
CA TYR A 42 -4.11 -4.90 -5.67
C TYR A 42 -4.95 -5.67 -6.67
N THR A 43 -4.59 -6.93 -6.94
CA THR A 43 -5.31 -7.77 -7.90
C THR A 43 -5.52 -9.17 -7.34
N GLU A 44 -6.73 -9.72 -7.49
CA GLU A 44 -7.01 -11.03 -6.91
C GLU A 44 -6.41 -12.21 -7.65
N ASN A 45 -6.37 -12.10 -8.99
CA ASN A 45 -5.91 -13.14 -9.89
C ASN A 45 -4.78 -12.60 -10.76
N PRO A 46 -3.50 -12.80 -10.41
CA PRO A 46 -2.38 -12.19 -11.12
C PRO A 46 -2.25 -12.70 -12.56
N ASN A 47 -2.62 -13.96 -12.83
CA ASN A 47 -2.52 -14.58 -14.17
C ASN A 47 -3.30 -13.78 -15.22
N ASP A 48 -4.57 -13.47 -14.93
CA ASP A 48 -5.46 -12.81 -15.89
C ASP A 48 -5.37 -11.28 -15.81
N SER A 49 -4.94 -10.74 -14.67
CA SER A 49 -4.95 -9.29 -14.42
C SER A 49 -3.64 -8.59 -14.75
N ALA A 50 -2.48 -9.24 -14.60
CA ALA A 50 -1.18 -8.57 -14.76
C ALA A 50 -1.03 -7.94 -16.16
N GLN A 51 -1.42 -8.67 -17.20
CA GLN A 51 -1.37 -8.18 -18.58
C GLN A 51 -2.37 -7.06 -18.82
N LYS A 52 -3.64 -7.22 -18.42
CA LYS A 52 -4.70 -6.20 -18.55
C LYS A 52 -4.31 -4.90 -17.83
N VAL A 53 -3.71 -5.02 -16.65
CA VAL A 53 -3.24 -3.89 -15.86
C VAL A 53 -2.13 -3.15 -16.58
N LEU A 54 -1.14 -3.86 -17.13
CA LEU A 54 -0.06 -3.25 -17.89
C LEU A 54 -0.58 -2.52 -19.14
N GLU A 55 -1.54 -3.12 -19.85
CA GLU A 55 -2.22 -2.50 -20.99
C GLU A 55 -2.97 -1.22 -20.59
N LEU A 56 -3.72 -1.25 -19.49
CA LEU A 56 -4.44 -0.08 -18.97
C LEU A 56 -3.49 1.03 -18.54
N ILE A 57 -2.41 0.70 -17.85
CA ILE A 57 -1.37 1.64 -17.42
C ILE A 57 -0.71 2.28 -18.65
N ASN A 58 -0.38 1.48 -19.68
CA ASN A 58 0.18 1.98 -20.94
C ASN A 58 -0.80 2.86 -21.73
N LYS A 59 -2.10 2.55 -21.71
CA LYS A 59 -3.12 3.38 -22.34
C LYS A 59 -3.27 4.71 -21.60
N PHE A 60 -3.35 4.67 -20.28
CA PHE A 60 -3.46 5.85 -19.44
C PHE A 60 -2.24 6.76 -19.60
N SER A 61 -1.03 6.20 -19.58
CA SER A 61 0.21 6.97 -19.72
C SER A 61 0.30 7.69 -21.06
N LYS A 62 -0.13 7.05 -22.16
CA LYS A 62 -0.22 7.70 -23.49
C LYS A 62 -1.17 8.89 -23.48
N VAL A 63 -2.35 8.75 -22.85
CA VAL A 63 -3.36 9.82 -22.77
C VAL A 63 -2.88 10.97 -21.88
N ALA A 64 -2.27 10.65 -20.74
CA ALA A 64 -1.82 11.63 -19.77
C ALA A 64 -0.44 12.23 -20.08
N GLY A 65 0.24 11.74 -21.13
CA GLY A 65 1.59 12.18 -21.49
C GLY A 65 2.70 11.69 -20.55
N TYR A 66 2.41 10.71 -19.68
CA TYR A 66 3.40 10.15 -18.76
C TYR A 66 4.26 9.06 -19.40
N LYS A 67 5.53 8.98 -18.99
CA LYS A 67 6.45 7.93 -19.43
C LYS A 67 6.70 6.94 -18.29
N ILE A 68 6.07 5.78 -18.36
CA ILE A 68 6.26 4.72 -17.37
C ILE A 68 7.67 4.12 -17.51
N LYS A 69 8.36 3.97 -16.39
CA LYS A 69 9.65 3.26 -16.34
C LYS A 69 9.41 1.80 -15.97
N ILE A 70 9.29 0.93 -16.97
CA ILE A 70 9.00 -0.52 -16.78
C ILE A 70 10.00 -1.19 -15.81
N GLN A 71 11.26 -0.76 -15.81
CA GLN A 71 12.32 -1.28 -14.93
C GLN A 71 12.08 -1.02 -13.43
N LYS A 72 11.24 -0.04 -13.08
CA LYS A 72 10.90 0.30 -11.69
C LYS A 72 9.65 -0.44 -11.19
N LEU A 73 8.92 -1.14 -12.06
CA LEU A 73 7.72 -1.86 -11.65
C LEU A 73 8.13 -3.10 -10.84
N VAL A 74 7.52 -3.29 -9.69
CA VAL A 74 7.88 -4.35 -8.73
C VAL A 74 6.62 -5.07 -8.29
N ALA A 75 6.44 -6.32 -8.68
CA ALA A 75 5.33 -7.09 -8.16
C ALA A 75 5.66 -7.68 -6.79
N PHE A 76 4.65 -7.76 -5.93
CA PHE A 76 4.70 -8.46 -4.66
C PHE A 76 3.52 -9.43 -4.56
N LEU A 77 3.72 -10.54 -3.86
CA LEU A 77 2.69 -11.56 -3.71
C LEU A 77 2.34 -11.71 -2.22
N CYS A 78 1.09 -11.41 -1.88
CA CYS A 78 0.54 -11.69 -0.57
C CYS A 78 -0.35 -12.92 -0.63
N THR A 79 0.22 -14.10 -0.37
CA THR A 79 -0.60 -15.29 -0.16
C THR A 79 -0.12 -16.05 1.06
N ASN A 80 -1.06 -16.68 1.77
CA ASN A 80 -0.74 -17.60 2.86
C ASN A 80 -0.48 -19.02 2.36
N ASN A 81 -0.72 -19.29 1.08
CA ASN A 81 -0.55 -20.61 0.47
C ASN A 81 0.79 -20.69 -0.26
N GLU A 82 1.74 -21.39 0.34
CA GLU A 82 3.10 -21.59 -0.20
C GLU A 82 3.12 -22.25 -1.58
N ILE A 83 2.12 -23.09 -1.89
CA ILE A 83 2.01 -23.75 -3.21
C ILE A 83 1.69 -22.71 -4.28
N LEU A 84 0.64 -21.92 -4.04
CA LEU A 84 0.26 -20.81 -4.93
C LEU A 84 1.37 -19.76 -5.01
N GLU A 85 2.08 -19.54 -3.90
CA GLU A 85 3.17 -18.59 -3.86
C GLU A 85 4.26 -18.95 -4.88
N LYS A 86 4.68 -20.21 -4.91
CA LYS A 86 5.68 -20.72 -5.86
C LYS A 86 5.18 -20.69 -7.29
N GLU A 87 3.92 -21.07 -7.50
CA GLU A 87 3.28 -21.07 -8.82
C GLU A 87 3.26 -19.65 -9.42
N TYR A 88 2.75 -18.68 -8.66
CA TYR A 88 2.67 -17.29 -9.14
C TYR A 88 4.03 -16.59 -9.21
N LYS A 89 4.99 -16.92 -8.35
CA LYS A 89 6.37 -16.39 -8.44
C LYS A 89 7.01 -16.68 -9.80
N ASN A 90 6.65 -17.79 -10.44
CA ASN A 90 7.17 -18.18 -11.75
C ASN A 90 6.41 -17.51 -12.92
N ILE A 91 5.18 -17.07 -12.71
CA ILE A 91 4.30 -16.49 -13.74
C ILE A 91 4.48 -14.96 -13.81
N ILE A 92 4.77 -14.31 -12.68
CA ILE A 92 4.83 -12.85 -12.62
C ILE A 92 6.00 -12.32 -13.46
N PRO A 93 5.75 -11.46 -14.47
CA PRO A 93 6.78 -11.01 -15.41
C PRO A 93 7.70 -9.90 -14.85
N PHE A 94 7.52 -9.47 -13.60
CA PHE A 94 8.26 -8.36 -12.99
C PHE A 94 9.42 -8.84 -12.12
N LYS A 95 10.42 -7.96 -11.93
CA LYS A 95 11.58 -8.23 -11.09
C LYS A 95 11.12 -8.43 -9.64
N ASN A 96 11.18 -9.67 -9.16
CA ASN A 96 10.86 -10.03 -7.78
C ASN A 96 11.87 -9.37 -6.84
N HIS A 97 11.43 -8.37 -6.07
CA HIS A 97 12.24 -7.77 -5.02
C HIS A 97 12.01 -8.49 -3.69
N THR A 98 13.04 -8.56 -2.85
CA THR A 98 12.99 -9.15 -1.50
C THR A 98 11.84 -8.58 -0.65
N PRO A 99 11.36 -9.32 0.39
CA PRO A 99 10.09 -9.08 1.12
C PRO A 99 10.00 -7.80 1.99
N LYS A 100 10.78 -6.77 1.69
CA LYS A 100 10.90 -5.51 2.44
C LYS A 100 10.52 -4.31 1.57
N ILE A 101 9.38 -4.37 0.89
CA ILE A 101 8.85 -3.19 0.20
C ILE A 101 8.16 -2.31 1.23
N LYS A 102 8.51 -1.02 1.26
CA LYS A 102 7.82 -0.01 2.08
C LYS A 102 7.02 0.91 1.18
N TYR A 103 5.77 1.16 1.54
CA TYR A 103 4.92 2.16 0.91
C TYR A 103 4.28 3.02 2.00
N LEU A 104 4.54 4.32 1.97
CA LEU A 104 4.02 5.28 2.96
C LEU A 104 4.16 4.80 4.41
N GLU A 105 5.39 4.40 4.77
CA GLU A 105 5.78 3.87 6.09
C GLU A 105 5.22 2.48 6.45
N ILE A 106 4.39 1.90 5.59
CA ILE A 106 3.83 0.56 5.77
C ILE A 106 4.72 -0.46 5.08
N ASN A 107 5.11 -1.49 5.81
CA ASN A 107 5.83 -2.62 5.25
C ASN A 107 4.83 -3.55 4.56
N LEU A 108 4.98 -3.72 3.26
CA LEU A 108 4.29 -4.76 2.50
C LEU A 108 5.08 -6.06 2.68
N SER A 109 4.49 -6.99 3.41
CA SER A 109 5.04 -8.32 3.71
C SER A 109 3.95 -9.37 3.51
N GLU A 110 4.27 -10.65 3.71
CA GLU A 110 3.26 -11.71 3.74
C GLU A 110 2.15 -11.40 4.77
N VAL A 111 0.94 -11.89 4.54
CA VAL A 111 -0.22 -11.64 5.41
C VAL A 111 0.03 -12.07 6.86
N LYS A 112 0.77 -13.18 7.06
CA LYS A 112 1.20 -13.65 8.40
C LYS A 112 2.03 -12.60 9.15
N ASP A 113 2.91 -11.92 8.43
CA ASP A 113 3.88 -10.97 8.97
C ASP A 113 3.38 -9.51 8.95
N LEU A 114 2.40 -9.20 8.11
CA LEU A 114 1.86 -7.85 7.92
C LEU A 114 1.35 -7.25 9.22
N TYR A 115 0.62 -8.05 10.00
CA TYR A 115 0.10 -7.60 11.28
C TYR A 115 1.24 -7.32 12.27
N ALA A 116 2.11 -8.31 12.50
CA ALA A 116 3.17 -8.20 13.49
C ALA A 116 4.18 -7.10 13.14
N LYS A 117 4.54 -6.91 11.87
CA LYS A 117 5.51 -5.89 11.45
C LYS A 117 4.94 -4.48 11.54
N ASN A 118 3.71 -4.26 11.09
CA ASN A 118 3.13 -2.92 11.02
C ASN A 118 2.52 -2.47 12.36
N TYR A 119 1.69 -3.29 13.00
CA TYR A 119 1.04 -2.87 14.25
C TYR A 119 2.00 -2.78 15.43
N LYS A 120 3.02 -3.65 15.52
CA LYS A 120 4.06 -3.54 16.56
C LYS A 120 4.80 -2.21 16.45
N THR A 121 5.12 -1.80 15.22
CA THR A 121 5.79 -0.53 14.95
C THR A 121 4.86 0.65 15.28
N LEU A 122 3.60 0.60 14.82
CA LEU A 122 2.58 1.61 15.12
C LEU A 122 2.37 1.82 16.62
N ILE A 123 2.25 0.73 17.39
CA ILE A 123 2.09 0.80 18.86
C ILE A 123 3.33 1.43 19.51
N LYS A 124 4.54 1.12 19.01
CA LYS A 124 5.78 1.72 19.51
C LYS A 124 5.81 3.22 19.26
N GLU A 125 5.45 3.67 18.06
CA GLU A 125 5.37 5.09 17.72
C GLU A 125 4.34 5.83 18.58
N ILE A 126 3.14 5.26 18.76
CA ILE A 126 2.11 5.84 19.63
C ILE A 126 2.64 6.00 21.06
N LYS A 127 3.38 5.01 21.57
CA LYS A 127 3.98 5.07 22.90
C LYS A 127 5.05 6.15 23.00
N GLU A 128 5.89 6.31 21.98
CA GLU A 128 6.92 7.35 21.92
C GLU A 128 6.30 8.75 21.84
N ASP A 129 5.28 8.95 20.99
CA ASP A 129 4.60 10.22 20.84
C ASP A 129 3.83 10.60 22.12
N SER A 130 3.18 9.63 22.78
CA SER A 130 2.58 9.83 24.09
C SER A 130 3.61 10.24 25.15
N ASN A 131 4.81 9.65 25.13
CA ASN A 131 5.89 10.03 26.05
C ASN A 131 6.41 11.45 25.78
N LYS A 132 6.57 11.86 24.52
CA LYS A 132 6.92 13.25 24.18
C LYS A 132 5.85 14.22 24.68
N GLN A 133 4.58 13.85 24.53
CA GLN A 133 3.45 14.68 24.96
C GLN A 133 3.39 14.86 26.49
N LYS A 134 3.87 13.89 27.28
CA LYS A 134 3.91 14.02 28.75
C LYS A 134 4.69 15.24 29.22
N ASN A 135 5.71 15.64 28.46
CA ASN A 135 6.62 16.74 28.77
C ASN A 135 6.10 18.12 28.34
N ILE A 136 4.97 18.17 27.60
CA ILE A 136 4.38 19.44 27.15
C ILE A 136 3.51 20.03 28.26
N PRO A 137 3.74 21.29 28.69
CA PRO A 137 2.90 21.95 29.68
C PRO A 137 1.52 22.22 29.05
N CYS A 138 0.53 21.42 29.42
CA CYS A 138 -0.86 21.54 28.98
C CYS A 138 -1.81 20.96 30.02
N SER A 139 -3.03 21.49 30.05
CA SER A 139 -4.08 21.01 30.97
C SER A 139 -4.47 19.56 30.67
N TRP A 140 -5.06 18.89 31.66
CA TRP A 140 -5.53 17.52 31.51
C TRP A 140 -6.53 17.37 30.34
N ILE A 141 -7.43 18.35 30.16
CA ILE A 141 -8.39 18.37 29.05
C ILE A 141 -7.69 18.54 27.70
N GLY A 142 -6.64 19.38 27.64
CA GLY A 142 -5.82 19.55 26.45
C GLY A 142 -5.11 18.26 26.03
N ARG A 143 -4.60 17.49 27.00
CA ARG A 143 -3.98 16.18 26.76
C ARG A 143 -4.94 15.19 26.12
N ILE A 144 -6.17 15.10 26.65
CA ILE A 144 -7.23 14.24 26.10
C ILE A 144 -7.56 14.63 24.66
N ASN A 145 -7.69 15.92 24.37
CA ASN A 145 -8.04 16.40 23.03
C ASN A 145 -6.94 16.09 22.01
N VAL A 146 -5.67 16.29 22.36
CA VAL A 146 -4.54 15.95 21.48
C VAL A 146 -4.47 14.44 21.21
N VAL A 147 -4.69 13.60 22.23
CA VAL A 147 -4.73 12.14 22.05
C VAL A 147 -5.86 11.74 21.08
N LYS A 148 -7.05 12.31 21.27
CA LYS A 148 -8.22 12.08 20.40
C LYS A 148 -7.99 12.55 18.95
N LEU A 149 -7.15 13.56 18.74
CA LEU A 149 -6.85 14.07 17.41
C LEU A 149 -5.69 13.34 16.73
N ALA A 150 -4.70 12.84 17.48
CA ALA A 150 -3.49 12.27 16.91
C ALA A 150 -3.60 10.75 16.67
N ILE A 151 -4.15 9.99 17.63
CA ILE A 151 -4.11 8.53 17.58
C ILE A 151 -5.16 7.93 16.61
N PRO A 152 -6.45 8.31 16.70
CA PRO A 152 -7.48 7.72 15.83
C PRO A 152 -7.20 7.85 14.33
N PRO A 153 -6.85 9.03 13.76
CA PRO A 153 -6.61 9.12 12.32
C PRO A 153 -5.39 8.30 11.88
N LYS A 154 -4.33 8.24 12.70
CA LYS A 154 -3.15 7.43 12.41
C LYS A 154 -3.49 5.94 12.38
N ALA A 155 -4.28 5.47 13.34
CA ALA A 155 -4.76 4.08 13.37
C ALA A 155 -5.66 3.77 12.16
N ILE A 156 -6.66 4.61 11.88
CA ILE A 156 -7.59 4.43 10.75
C ILE A 156 -6.83 4.38 9.42
N TYR A 157 -5.85 5.28 9.23
CA TYR A 157 -5.00 5.26 8.05
C TYR A 157 -4.26 3.94 7.88
N SER A 158 -3.60 3.44 8.95
CA SER A 158 -2.90 2.16 8.91
C SER A 158 -3.83 0.98 8.61
N PHE A 159 -5.03 0.94 9.21
CA PHE A 159 -6.02 -0.11 8.94
C PHE A 159 -6.48 -0.10 7.48
N ASN A 160 -6.71 1.07 6.89
CA ASN A 160 -7.21 1.20 5.52
C ASN A 160 -6.14 0.94 4.44
N ALA A 161 -4.87 1.20 4.77
CA ALA A 161 -3.76 1.06 3.85
C ALA A 161 -3.19 -0.36 3.81
N ILE A 162 -3.41 -1.18 4.84
CA ILE A 162 -3.11 -2.61 4.78
C ILE A 162 -4.27 -3.30 4.02
N PRO A 163 -3.98 -3.99 2.90
CA PRO A 163 -4.99 -4.72 2.14
C PRO A 163 -5.34 -6.04 2.84
N ILE A 164 -6.09 -5.97 3.94
CA ILE A 164 -6.65 -7.16 4.58
C ILE A 164 -8.08 -7.32 4.05
N LYS A 165 -8.31 -8.34 3.23
CA LYS A 165 -9.64 -8.78 2.81
C LYS A 165 -9.75 -10.28 2.96
#